data_AF-A0A836GFH4-F1
#
_entry.id   AF-A0A836GFH4-F1
#
_cell.length_a   1.000
_cell.length_b   1.000
_cell.length_c   1.000
_cell.angle_alpha   90.00
_cell.angle_beta   90.00
_cell.angle_gamma   90.00
#
_symmetry.space_group_name_H-M   'P 1'
#
loop_
_entity.id
_entity.type
_entity.pdbx_description
1 polymer ?
#
loop_
_entity_poly.entity_id
_entity_poly.type
_entity_poly.pdbx_seq_one_letter_code
_entity_poly.pdbx_strand_id
1 'polypeptide(L)'
;MFRSSQALLRVSPFALYMQELSKAGKLKRSKNICALAAKHYWKLSPNEKGALLRRAEAKSFPAQVGYQRFFKREMKQLGGISTAKRQALIKKKWETFKKDQSRSGPKPVPSAKKKVKAVSKTAKPISKGMRR
;
A
#
# COMPACT_ATOMS: atom_id res chain seq x y z
N MET A 1 -4.94 25.88 -4.65
CA MET A 1 -6.24 25.17 -4.63
C MET A 1 -6.12 23.74 -5.22
N PHE A 2 -5.29 22.84 -4.64
CA PHE A 2 -5.06 21.47 -5.17
C PHE A 2 -5.18 20.36 -4.10
N ARG A 3 -5.91 20.60 -3.01
CA ARG A 3 -6.10 19.56 -1.96
C ARG A 3 -7.09 18.47 -2.38
N SER A 4 -8.03 18.76 -3.27
CA SER A 4 -9.08 17.83 -3.70
C SER A 4 -8.61 16.78 -4.72
N SER A 5 -7.72 17.13 -5.66
CA SER A 5 -7.27 16.18 -6.70
C SER A 5 -6.36 15.07 -6.17
N GLN A 6 -5.72 15.25 -5.00
CA GLN A 6 -4.89 14.21 -4.39
C GLN A 6 -5.69 13.11 -3.68
N ALA A 7 -6.96 13.37 -3.35
CA ALA A 7 -7.86 12.39 -2.77
C ALA A 7 -8.32 11.32 -3.78
N LEU A 8 -8.25 11.62 -5.08
CA LEU A 8 -8.74 10.75 -6.16
C LEU A 8 -7.94 9.46 -6.36
N LEU A 9 -6.74 9.38 -5.79
CA LEU A 9 -5.85 8.22 -5.91
C LEU A 9 -5.62 7.50 -4.57
N ARG A 10 -6.18 8.03 -3.48
CA ARG A 10 -6.24 7.32 -2.19
C ARG A 10 -7.56 6.58 -2.13
N VAL A 11 -7.49 5.28 -1.88
CA VAL A 11 -8.71 4.52 -1.66
C VAL A 11 -9.26 4.93 -0.30
N SER A 12 -10.47 5.49 -0.26
CA SER A 12 -11.11 5.85 1.00
C SER A 12 -11.44 4.56 1.80
N PRO A 13 -11.20 4.52 3.12
CA PRO A 13 -11.59 3.39 3.97
C PRO A 13 -13.09 3.12 3.90
N PHE A 14 -13.91 4.17 3.78
CA PHE A 14 -15.35 4.04 3.60
C PHE A 14 -15.72 3.41 2.25
N ALA A 15 -15.00 3.75 1.18
CA ALA A 15 -15.21 3.14 -0.13
C ALA A 15 -14.86 1.64 -0.13
N LEU A 16 -13.79 1.25 0.58
CA LEU A 16 -13.49 -0.17 0.81
C LEU A 16 -14.58 -0.88 1.60
N TYR A 17 -15.05 -0.25 2.67
CA TYR A 17 -16.13 -0.79 3.48
C TYR A 17 -17.42 -1.01 2.67
N MET A 18 -17.81 -0.03 1.86
CA MET A 18 -18.93 -0.13 0.91
C MET A 18 -18.74 -1.28 -0.08
N GLN A 19 -17.53 -1.45 -0.63
CA GLN A 19 -17.21 -2.55 -1.53
C GLN A 19 -17.34 -3.92 -0.83
N GLU A 20 -16.87 -4.03 0.41
CA GLU A 20 -16.99 -5.26 1.22
C GLU A 20 -18.45 -5.59 1.54
N LEU A 21 -19.26 -4.59 1.90
CA LEU A 21 -20.70 -4.76 2.13
C LEU A 21 -21.48 -5.17 0.86
N SER A 22 -21.08 -4.63 -0.29
CA SER A 22 -21.65 -5.01 -1.59
C SER A 22 -21.33 -6.48 -1.92
N LYS A 23 -20.08 -6.91 -1.74
CA LYS A 23 -19.65 -8.31 -1.91
C LYS A 23 -20.36 -9.26 -0.95
N ALA A 24 -20.56 -8.84 0.29
CA ALA A 24 -21.28 -9.63 1.30
C ALA A 24 -22.80 -9.71 1.06
N GLY A 25 -23.34 -9.02 0.04
CA GLY A 25 -24.77 -9.03 -0.28
C GLY A 25 -25.66 -8.32 0.72
N LYS A 26 -25.09 -7.71 1.77
CA LYS A 26 -25.81 -7.07 2.89
C LYS A 26 -26.56 -5.79 2.50
N LEU A 27 -26.32 -5.29 1.29
CA LEU A 27 -26.91 -4.04 0.77
C LEU A 27 -27.97 -4.28 -0.32
N LYS A 28 -28.21 -5.53 -0.72
CA LYS A 28 -29.18 -5.85 -1.77
C LYS A 28 -30.59 -5.43 -1.30
N ARG A 29 -31.30 -4.65 -2.14
CA ARG A 29 -32.70 -4.18 -1.96
C ARG A 29 -32.93 -2.99 -1.02
N SER A 30 -31.90 -2.33 -0.50
CA SER A 30 -32.11 -1.10 0.29
C SER A 30 -32.19 0.14 -0.62
N LYS A 31 -33.20 1.01 -0.43
CA LYS A 31 -33.33 2.26 -1.20
C LYS A 31 -32.22 3.28 -0.87
N ASN A 32 -31.66 3.21 0.34
CA ASN A 32 -30.69 4.18 0.88
C ASN A 32 -29.38 3.51 1.31
N ILE A 33 -28.73 2.79 0.38
CA ILE A 33 -27.50 2.01 0.60
C ILE A 33 -26.40 2.85 1.27
N CYS A 34 -26.11 4.04 0.73
CA CYS A 34 -25.04 4.89 1.25
C CYS A 34 -25.30 5.39 2.66
N ALA A 35 -26.54 5.78 2.99
CA ALA A 35 -26.89 6.27 4.32
C ALA A 35 -26.84 5.15 5.37
N LEU A 36 -27.29 3.93 5.01
CA LEU A 36 -27.18 2.75 5.87
C LEU A 36 -25.72 2.38 6.11
N ALA A 37 -24.93 2.26 5.04
CA ALA A 37 -23.51 1.95 5.16
C ALA A 37 -22.75 3.01 5.97
N ALA A 38 -23.09 4.29 5.82
CA ALA A 38 -22.53 5.34 6.66
C ALA A 38 -22.87 5.12 8.13
N LYS A 39 -24.15 4.88 8.48
CA LYS A 39 -24.56 4.58 9.87
C LYS A 39 -23.80 3.38 10.44
N HIS A 40 -23.63 2.31 9.68
CA HIS A 40 -22.85 1.15 10.11
C HIS A 40 -21.36 1.47 10.27
N TYR A 41 -20.78 2.19 9.32
CA TYR A 41 -19.38 2.62 9.37
C TYR A 41 -19.08 3.48 10.60
N TRP A 42 -19.98 4.38 10.97
CA TRP A 42 -19.83 5.21 12.17
C TRP A 42 -19.85 4.38 13.46
N LYS A 43 -20.65 3.31 13.48
CA LYS A 43 -20.77 2.36 14.62
C LYS A 43 -19.62 1.35 14.72
N LEU A 44 -18.73 1.26 13.73
CA LEU A 44 -17.58 0.37 13.81
C LEU A 44 -16.69 0.73 15.00
N SER A 45 -16.16 -0.31 15.64
CA SER A 45 -15.18 -0.16 16.71
C SER A 45 -13.89 0.50 16.20
N PRO A 46 -13.11 1.14 17.09
CA PRO A 46 -11.82 1.72 16.71
C PRO A 46 -10.87 0.69 16.06
N ASN A 47 -10.91 -0.57 16.51
CA ASN A 47 -10.09 -1.65 15.98
C ASN A 47 -10.47 -2.01 14.54
N GLU A 48 -11.78 -2.11 14.24
CA GLU A 48 -12.27 -2.39 12.89
C GLU A 48 -11.99 -1.22 11.94
N LYS A 49 -12.18 0.02 12.40
CA LYS A 49 -11.79 1.22 11.63
C LYS A 49 -10.29 1.24 11.36
N GLY A 50 -9.47 0.87 12.34
CA GLY A 50 -8.02 0.73 12.20
C GLY A 50 -7.62 -0.32 11.16
N ALA A 51 -8.29 -1.47 11.14
CA ALA A 51 -8.06 -2.50 10.14
C ALA A 51 -8.43 -2.03 8.72
N LEU A 52 -9.57 -1.33 8.57
CA LEU A 52 -9.99 -0.75 7.29
C LEU A 52 -9.00 0.33 6.81
N LEU A 53 -8.50 1.18 7.71
CA LEU A 53 -7.48 2.18 7.39
C LEU A 53 -6.21 1.52 6.85
N ARG A 54 -5.68 0.49 7.54
CA ARG A 54 -4.48 -0.24 7.07
C ARG A 54 -4.69 -0.88 5.70
N ARG A 55 -5.86 -1.46 5.44
CA ARG A 55 -6.21 -2.03 4.13
C ARG A 55 -6.31 -0.95 3.05
N ALA A 56 -6.89 0.21 3.40
CA ALA A 56 -6.99 1.37 2.52
C ALA A 56 -5.61 1.93 2.17
N GLU A 57 -4.70 1.99 3.15
CA GLU A 57 -3.30 2.39 2.94
C GLU A 57 -2.55 1.41 2.04
N ALA A 58 -2.72 0.10 2.26
CA ALA A 58 -2.09 -0.92 1.42
C ALA A 58 -2.58 -0.91 -0.04
N LYS A 59 -3.86 -0.59 -0.26
CA LYS A 59 -4.44 -0.44 -1.61
C LYS A 59 -4.18 0.93 -2.24
N SER A 60 -3.86 1.94 -1.44
CA SER A 60 -3.54 3.27 -1.95
C SER A 60 -2.20 3.23 -2.66
N PHE A 61 -2.13 3.81 -3.86
CA PHE A 61 -0.97 3.70 -4.75
C PHE A 61 0.35 4.07 -4.03
N PRO A 62 1.25 3.11 -3.75
CA PRO A 62 2.48 3.35 -2.99
C PRO A 62 3.40 4.38 -3.66
N ALA A 63 3.44 4.35 -5.00
CA ALA A 63 4.21 5.29 -5.82
C ALA A 63 3.78 6.75 -5.61
N GLN A 64 2.50 6.99 -5.34
CA GLN A 64 2.00 8.35 -5.09
C GLN A 64 2.30 8.83 -3.67
N VAL A 65 2.23 7.94 -2.67
CA VAL A 65 2.68 8.25 -1.31
C VAL A 65 4.18 8.58 -1.29
N GLY A 66 4.97 7.80 -2.04
CA GLY A 66 6.39 8.08 -2.29
C GLY A 66 6.60 9.46 -2.93
N TYR A 67 5.88 9.75 -4.01
CA TYR A 67 5.94 11.05 -4.67
C TYR A 67 5.55 12.21 -3.75
N GLN A 68 4.51 12.07 -2.92
CA GLN A 68 4.10 13.13 -1.98
C GLN A 68 5.16 13.40 -0.92
N ARG A 69 5.80 12.35 -0.38
CA ARG A 69 6.91 12.49 0.58
C ARG A 69 8.09 13.21 -0.07
N PHE A 70 8.44 12.80 -1.29
CA PHE A 70 9.48 13.44 -2.10
C PHE A 70 9.15 14.92 -2.36
N PHE A 71 7.95 15.20 -2.86
CA PHE A 71 7.46 16.54 -3.16
C PHE A 71 7.51 17.47 -1.93
N LYS A 72 7.07 17.00 -0.76
CA LYS A 72 7.14 17.80 0.48
C LYS A 72 8.57 18.14 0.89
N ARG A 73 9.51 17.20 0.73
CA ARG A 73 10.94 17.42 1.05
C ARG A 73 11.54 18.47 0.10
N GLU A 74 11.37 18.28 -1.20
CA GLU A 74 11.93 19.18 -2.22
C GLU A 74 11.29 20.58 -2.19
N MET A 75 9.98 20.68 -1.92
CA MET A 75 9.30 21.98 -1.80
C MET A 75 9.87 22.86 -0.69
N LYS A 76 10.34 22.25 0.40
CA LYS A 76 11.00 22.96 1.51
C LYS A 76 12.38 23.45 1.12
N GLN A 77 13.12 22.69 0.32
CA GLN A 77 14.49 23.06 -0.09
C GLN A 77 14.50 24.16 -1.16
N LEU A 78 13.50 24.21 -2.03
CA LEU A 78 13.42 25.20 -3.12
C LEU A 78 12.84 26.55 -2.67
N GLY A 79 13.21 27.02 -1.47
CA GLY A 79 12.82 28.36 -0.98
C GLY A 79 13.30 29.47 -1.92
N GLY A 80 12.49 30.51 -2.14
CA GLY A 80 12.83 31.65 -3.01
C GLY A 80 12.37 31.57 -4.47
N ILE A 81 11.99 30.40 -4.99
CA ILE A 81 11.51 30.26 -6.38
C ILE A 81 9.97 30.37 -6.44
N SER A 82 9.39 30.80 -7.57
CA SER A 82 7.92 30.77 -7.74
C SER A 82 7.37 29.34 -7.69
N THR A 83 6.18 29.17 -7.11
CA THR A 83 5.57 27.84 -6.87
C THR A 83 5.44 26.99 -8.15
N ALA A 84 5.12 27.61 -9.28
CA ALA A 84 5.00 26.92 -10.57
C ALA A 84 6.35 26.33 -11.04
N LYS A 85 7.43 27.12 -10.93
CA LYS A 85 8.79 26.66 -11.29
C LYS A 85 9.26 25.53 -10.36
N ARG A 86 8.94 25.60 -9.05
CA ARG A 86 9.24 24.51 -8.10
C ARG A 86 8.57 23.20 -8.50
N GLN A 87 7.28 23.24 -8.84
CA GLN A 87 6.54 22.04 -9.24
C GLN A 87 7.13 21.39 -10.49
N ALA A 88 7.51 22.19 -11.49
CA ALA A 88 8.14 21.68 -12.72
C ALA A 88 9.49 21.01 -12.44
N LEU A 89 10.34 21.62 -11.60
CA LEU A 89 11.62 21.05 -11.19
C LEU A 89 11.46 19.74 -10.41
N ILE A 90 10.54 19.71 -9.45
CA ILE A 90 10.27 18.51 -8.66
C ILE A 90 9.74 17.38 -9.53
N LYS A 91 8.87 17.69 -10.51
CA LYS A 91 8.39 16.69 -11.48
C LYS A 91 9.54 16.10 -12.29
N LYS A 92 10.46 16.94 -12.81
CA LYS A 92 11.65 16.47 -13.53
C LYS A 92 12.53 15.58 -12.64
N LYS A 93 12.83 16.01 -11.41
CA LYS A 93 13.63 15.23 -10.43
C LYS A 93 12.99 13.88 -10.08
N TRP A 94 11.66 13.82 -10.01
CA TRP A 94 10.96 12.56 -9.72
C TRP A 94 11.03 11.58 -10.90
N GLU A 95 10.92 12.07 -12.14
CA GLU A 95 11.07 11.22 -13.32
C GLU A 95 12.49 10.67 -13.47
N THR A 96 13.52 11.47 -13.18
CA THR A 96 14.92 10.99 -13.15
C THR A 96 15.12 9.95 -12.05
N PHE A 97 14.63 10.23 -10.84
CA PHE A 97 14.72 9.29 -9.72
C PHE A 97 14.08 7.93 -10.04
N LYS A 98 12.90 7.91 -10.68
CA LYS A 98 12.24 6.67 -11.12
C LYS A 98 13.07 5.90 -12.16
N LYS A 99 13.68 6.60 -13.12
CA LYS A 99 14.55 5.98 -14.13
C LYS A 99 15.79 5.35 -13.50
N ASP A 100 16.41 6.03 -12.53
CA ASP A 100 17.60 5.52 -11.83
C ASP A 100 17.28 4.33 -10.91
N GLN A 101 16.09 4.34 -10.30
CA GLN A 101 15.60 3.20 -9.50
C GLN A 101 15.32 1.96 -10.36
N SER A 102 14.79 2.13 -11.59
CA SER A 102 14.58 1.01 -12.51
C SER A 102 15.87 0.36 -13.01
N ARG A 103 16.99 1.09 -12.97
CA ARG A 103 18.32 0.58 -13.37
C ARG A 103 19.04 -0.16 -12.23
N SER A 104 18.62 0.06 -10.99
CA SER A 104 19.21 -0.53 -9.77
C SER A 104 18.29 -1.58 -9.13
N GLY A 105 17.63 -2.39 -9.97
CA GLY A 105 16.80 -3.50 -9.50
C GLY A 105 17.55 -4.36 -8.49
N PRO A 106 16.91 -4.77 -7.37
CA PRO A 106 17.58 -5.56 -6.35
C PRO A 106 18.07 -6.85 -6.98
N LYS A 107 19.39 -7.12 -6.88
CA LYS A 107 19.95 -8.43 -7.23
C LYS A 107 19.10 -9.48 -6.51
N PRO A 108 18.58 -10.51 -7.21
CA PRO A 108 17.75 -11.52 -6.59
C PRO A 108 18.56 -12.17 -5.47
N VAL A 109 18.23 -11.83 -4.23
CA VAL A 109 18.82 -12.48 -3.06
C VAL A 109 18.35 -13.93 -3.11
N PRO A 110 19.24 -14.92 -3.16
CA PRO A 110 18.82 -16.31 -3.22
C PRO A 110 17.94 -16.61 -2.00
N SER A 111 16.68 -16.94 -2.27
CA SER A 111 15.68 -17.28 -1.25
C SER A 111 16.28 -18.29 -0.27
N ALA A 112 16.12 -18.02 1.04
CA ALA A 112 16.53 -18.92 2.13
C ALA A 112 16.01 -20.37 1.95
N LYS A 113 14.94 -20.57 1.18
CA LYS A 113 14.42 -21.91 0.82
C LYS A 113 15.44 -22.78 0.05
N LYS A 114 16.39 -22.20 -0.69
CA LYS A 114 17.45 -22.98 -1.36
C LYS A 114 18.51 -23.51 -0.40
N LYS A 115 18.76 -22.87 0.75
CA LYS A 115 19.71 -23.38 1.76
C LYS A 115 19.15 -24.57 2.54
N VAL A 116 17.84 -24.60 2.81
CA VAL A 116 17.21 -25.71 3.56
C VAL A 116 17.21 -27.02 2.74
N LYS A 117 17.02 -26.95 1.41
CA LYS A 117 17.08 -28.13 0.53
C LYS A 117 18.48 -28.72 0.34
N ALA A 118 19.54 -27.95 0.59
CA ALA A 118 20.91 -28.45 0.48
C ALA A 118 21.30 -29.27 1.73
N VAL A 119 20.86 -28.84 2.91
CA VAL A 119 21.12 -29.55 4.18
C VAL A 119 20.32 -30.85 4.27
N SER A 120 19.11 -30.91 3.71
CA SER A 120 18.31 -32.14 3.68
C SER A 120 18.82 -33.22 2.72
N LYS A 121 19.77 -32.90 1.82
CA LYS A 121 20.37 -33.88 0.90
C LYS A 121 21.68 -34.49 1.41
N THR A 122 22.31 -33.90 2.43
CA THR A 122 23.54 -34.41 3.05
C THR A 122 23.31 -35.16 4.37
N ALA A 123 22.08 -35.16 4.91
CA ALA A 123 21.73 -35.99 6.06
C ALA A 123 21.54 -37.45 5.61
N LYS A 124 22.53 -38.30 5.88
CA LYS A 124 22.41 -39.76 5.78
C LYS A 124 21.20 -40.24 6.62
N PRO A 125 20.41 -41.20 6.14
CA PRO A 125 19.31 -41.76 6.92
C PRO A 125 19.87 -42.47 8.16
N ILE A 126 19.54 -41.97 9.34
CA ILE A 126 19.72 -42.71 10.59
C ILE A 126 18.68 -43.83 10.57
N SER A 127 19.18 -45.06 10.62
CA SER A 127 18.46 -46.32 10.61
C SER A 127 17.36 -46.36 11.67
N LYS A 128 16.19 -46.87 11.26
CA LYS A 128 15.11 -47.33 12.13
C LYS A 128 15.63 -48.37 13.12
N GLY A 129 15.28 -48.22 14.40
CA GLY A 129 15.33 -49.32 15.36
C GLY A 129 15.25 -48.87 16.81
N MET A 130 14.07 -49.00 17.43
CA MET A 130 13.88 -49.87 18.61
C MET A 130 12.39 -49.88 18.99
N ARG A 131 11.78 -51.08 18.94
CA ARG A 131 10.47 -51.38 19.53
C ARG A 131 10.57 -51.30 21.06
N ARG A 132 9.49 -50.87 21.72
CA ARG A 132 9.17 -51.31 23.09
C ARG A 132 8.06 -52.34 22.99
#